data_AF-A0A921B7T3-F1
#
_entry.id   AF-A0A921B7T3-F1
#
_cell.length_a   1.000
_cell.length_b   1.000
_cell.length_c   1.000
_cell.angle_alpha   90.00
_cell.angle_beta   90.00
_cell.angle_gamma   90.00
#
_symmetry.space_group_name_H-M   'P 1'
#
loop_
_entity.id
_entity.type
_entity.pdbx_description
1 polymer ?
#
loop_
_entity_poly.entity_id
_entity_poly.type
_entity_poly.pdbx_seq_one_letter_code
_entity_poly.pdbx_strand_id
1 'polypeptide(L)'
;MTLFPVTKAKAKESMLLSMRWAQRCRNSFSSDTSGLFGIVQGGMFEDLREESLEKLIDINFEGYAIGGLSVGESREEMLKVVDFIAF
;
A
#
# COMPACT_ATOMS: atom_id res chain seq x y z
N MET A 1 -10.05 4.03 -1.72
CA MET A 1 -9.23 3.86 -2.95
C MET A 1 -8.60 5.20 -3.23
N THR A 2 -7.28 5.24 -3.44
CA THR A 2 -6.58 6.47 -3.83
C THR A 2 -6.82 6.68 -5.33
N LEU A 3 -7.56 7.73 -5.70
CA LEU A 3 -7.85 8.06 -7.10
C LEU A 3 -6.64 8.71 -7.77
N PHE A 4 -6.58 8.71 -9.09
CA PHE A 4 -5.59 9.45 -9.87
C PHE A 4 -6.30 10.40 -10.86
N PRO A 5 -5.85 11.67 -10.99
CA PRO A 5 -4.83 12.36 -10.20
C PRO A 5 -5.35 12.71 -8.79
N VAL A 6 -4.43 12.83 -7.81
CA VAL A 6 -4.76 13.18 -6.42
C VAL A 6 -3.66 14.00 -5.78
N THR A 7 -4.04 14.85 -4.83
CA THR A 7 -3.07 15.59 -4.03
C THR A 7 -2.35 14.66 -3.04
N LYS A 8 -1.09 14.98 -2.72
CA LYS A 8 -0.31 14.23 -1.72
C LYS A 8 -1.01 14.12 -0.37
N ALA A 9 -1.68 15.19 0.08
CA ALA A 9 -2.44 15.20 1.34
C ALA A 9 -3.59 14.18 1.33
N LYS A 10 -4.39 14.14 0.24
CA LYS A 10 -5.49 13.17 0.10
C LYS A 10 -4.97 11.73 -0.05
N ALA A 11 -3.86 11.54 -0.76
CA ALA A 11 -3.20 10.24 -0.87
C ALA A 11 -2.72 9.74 0.51
N LYS A 12 -2.12 10.61 1.32
CA LYS A 12 -1.69 10.30 2.69
C LYS A 12 -2.87 9.94 3.59
N GLU A 13 -3.96 10.71 3.56
CA GLU A 13 -5.16 10.40 4.34
C GLU A 13 -5.74 9.02 3.99
N SER A 14 -5.88 8.73 2.70
CA SER A 14 -6.34 7.42 2.20
C SER A 14 -5.40 6.29 2.62
N MET A 15 -4.08 6.47 2.49
CA MET A 15 -3.07 5.49 2.91
C MET A 15 -3.16 5.20 4.42
N LEU A 16 -3.26 6.24 5.26
CA LEU A 16 -3.38 6.06 6.72
C LEU A 16 -4.68 5.36 7.12
N LEU A 17 -5.78 5.58 6.39
CA LEU A 17 -7.01 4.81 6.59
C LEU A 17 -6.81 3.34 6.24
N SER A 18 -6.13 3.04 5.12
CA SER A 18 -5.76 1.67 4.76
C SER A 18 -4.89 1.00 5.83
N MET A 19 -3.96 1.71 6.48
CA MET A 19 -3.15 1.14 7.56
C MET A 19 -4.00 0.76 8.78
N ARG A 20 -4.99 1.60 9.15
CA ARG A 20 -5.94 1.24 10.22
C ARG A 20 -6.76 0.01 9.87
N TRP A 21 -7.13 -0.17 8.61
CA TRP A 21 -7.82 -1.38 8.16
C TRP A 21 -6.89 -2.59 8.12
N ALA A 22 -5.65 -2.44 7.69
CA ALA A 22 -4.64 -3.50 7.68
C ALA A 22 -4.46 -4.08 9.08
N GLN A 23 -4.29 -3.23 10.11
CA GLN A 23 -4.20 -3.68 11.50
C GLN A 23 -5.46 -4.43 11.96
N ARG A 24 -6.65 -3.92 11.60
CA ARG A 24 -7.92 -4.58 11.94
C ARG A 24 -8.03 -5.97 11.30
N CYS A 25 -7.67 -6.08 10.02
CA CYS A 25 -7.64 -7.35 9.31
C CYS A 25 -6.65 -8.31 9.96
N ARG A 26 -5.45 -7.83 10.33
CA ARG A 26 -4.45 -8.66 11.03
C ARG A 26 -5.00 -9.21 12.34
N ASN A 27 -5.62 -8.35 13.16
CA ASN A 27 -6.18 -8.74 14.46
C ASN A 27 -7.34 -9.76 14.35
N SER A 28 -8.08 -9.75 13.24
CA SER A 28 -9.20 -10.67 13.01
C SER A 28 -8.80 -11.95 12.26
N PHE A 29 -7.63 -11.98 11.64
CA PHE A 29 -7.20 -13.11 10.84
C PHE A 29 -6.61 -14.22 11.70
N SER A 30 -7.12 -15.43 11.54
CA SER A 30 -6.60 -16.64 12.18
C SER A 30 -6.75 -17.78 11.17
N SER A 31 -5.63 -18.26 10.63
CA SER A 31 -5.61 -19.41 9.72
C SER A 31 -4.22 -20.03 9.70
N ASP A 32 -4.17 -21.37 9.72
CA ASP A 32 -2.92 -22.13 9.57
C ASP A 32 -2.65 -22.53 8.12
N THR A 33 -3.61 -22.30 7.21
CA THR A 33 -3.57 -22.76 5.81
C THR A 33 -3.64 -21.63 4.80
N SER A 34 -3.96 -20.41 5.22
CA SER A 34 -4.07 -19.22 4.38
C SER A 34 -3.08 -18.15 4.86
N GLY A 35 -2.58 -17.33 3.93
CA GLY A 35 -1.81 -16.13 4.25
C GLY A 35 -2.66 -14.86 4.14
N LEU A 36 -2.32 -13.83 4.91
CA LEU A 36 -2.86 -12.48 4.78
C LEU A 36 -1.80 -11.57 4.20
N PHE A 37 -2.17 -10.81 3.18
CA PHE A 37 -1.24 -9.92 2.50
C PHE A 37 -1.53 -8.47 2.87
N GLY A 38 -0.49 -7.74 3.28
CA GLY A 38 -0.52 -6.30 3.41
C GLY A 38 -0.56 -5.65 2.02
N ILE A 39 -1.21 -4.49 1.88
CA ILE A 39 -1.30 -3.79 0.59
C ILE A 39 -0.67 -2.42 0.74
N VAL A 40 0.51 -2.23 0.12
CA VAL A 40 1.21 -0.95 0.07
C VAL A 40 0.38 0.04 -0.72
N GLN A 41 0.08 1.19 -0.11
CA GLN A 41 -0.63 2.33 -0.70
C GLN A 41 0.30 3.56 -0.72
N GLY A 42 -0.14 4.66 -1.35
CA GLY A 42 0.65 5.90 -1.42
C GLY A 42 0.54 6.67 -2.73
N GLY A 43 -0.15 6.12 -3.74
CA GLY A 43 -0.26 6.76 -5.05
C GLY A 43 1.09 6.79 -5.78
N MET A 44 1.41 7.91 -6.40
CA MET A 44 2.70 8.12 -7.10
C MET A 44 3.76 8.81 -6.22
N PHE A 45 3.56 8.83 -4.89
CA PHE A 45 4.46 9.50 -3.94
C PHE A 45 5.32 8.47 -3.21
N GLU A 46 6.62 8.43 -3.52
CA GLU A 46 7.60 7.48 -2.97
C GLU A 46 7.65 7.51 -1.44
N ASP A 47 7.68 8.71 -0.83
CA ASP A 47 7.71 8.84 0.62
C ASP A 47 6.47 8.28 1.33
N LEU A 48 5.30 8.36 0.67
CA LEU A 48 4.09 7.73 1.19
C LEU A 48 4.08 6.21 1.00
N ARG A 49 4.76 5.72 -0.05
CA ARG A 49 4.92 4.29 -0.32
C ARG A 49 5.86 3.65 0.71
N GLU A 50 6.96 4.32 1.02
CA GLU A 50 7.90 3.94 2.09
C GLU A 50 7.20 3.94 3.45
N GLU A 51 6.52 5.04 3.82
CA GLU A 51 5.75 5.11 5.09
C GLU A 51 4.68 4.00 5.17
N SER A 52 4.02 3.67 4.04
CA SER A 52 3.06 2.57 3.99
C SER A 52 3.73 1.20 4.14
N LEU A 53 4.91 0.99 3.54
CA LEU A 53 5.63 -0.28 3.61
C LEU A 53 6.14 -0.53 5.02
N GLU A 54 6.80 0.45 5.65
CA GLU A 54 7.29 0.37 7.03
C GLU A 54 6.17 -0.02 7.99
N LYS A 55 5.02 0.65 7.91
CA LYS A 55 3.85 0.35 8.75
C LYS A 55 3.31 -1.06 8.54
N LEU A 56 3.32 -1.57 7.30
CA LEU A 56 2.85 -2.92 7.03
C LEU A 56 3.84 -3.98 7.54
N ILE A 57 5.15 -3.71 7.46
CA ILE A 57 6.19 -4.57 8.01
C ILE A 57 6.03 -4.70 9.53
N ASP A 58 5.77 -3.58 10.22
CA ASP A 58 5.52 -3.58 11.68
C ASP A 58 4.29 -4.43 12.07
N ILE A 59 3.27 -4.51 11.21
CA ILE A 59 2.06 -5.32 11.44
C ILE A 59 2.31 -6.82 11.19
N ASN A 60 3.36 -7.18 10.44
CA ASN A 60 3.79 -8.54 10.14
C ASN A 60 2.77 -9.38 9.34
N PHE A 61 2.83 -9.25 8.01
CA PHE A 61 2.04 -10.03 7.06
C PHE A 61 2.85 -11.15 6.40
N GLU A 62 2.16 -12.15 5.87
CA GLU A 62 2.79 -13.27 5.14
C GLU A 62 3.27 -12.86 3.74
N GLY A 63 2.80 -11.72 3.23
CA GLY A 63 3.24 -11.14 1.98
C GLY A 63 2.77 -9.70 1.80
N TYR A 64 3.32 -9.02 0.80
CA TYR A 64 3.02 -7.60 0.53
C TYR A 64 2.67 -7.41 -0.95
N ALA A 65 1.52 -6.81 -1.21
CA ALA A 65 1.06 -6.44 -2.54
C ALA A 65 1.24 -4.93 -2.76
N ILE A 66 1.48 -4.52 -4.01
CA ILE A 66 1.53 -3.11 -4.40
C ILE A 66 0.16 -2.71 -4.96
N GLY A 67 -0.60 -1.91 -4.19
CA GLY A 67 -1.94 -1.47 -4.57
C GLY A 67 -1.98 -0.05 -5.15
N GLY A 68 -3.09 0.31 -5.78
CA GLY A 68 -3.30 1.68 -6.27
C GLY A 68 -2.41 2.08 -7.46
N LEU A 69 -2.05 1.09 -8.28
CA LEU A 69 -1.45 1.24 -9.60
C LEU A 69 -2.41 0.70 -10.66
N SER A 70 -2.17 1.03 -11.93
CA SER A 70 -3.02 0.79 -13.09
C SER A 70 -4.40 1.46 -12.99
N VAL A 71 -4.42 2.71 -12.50
CA VAL A 71 -5.64 3.50 -12.24
C VAL A 71 -5.77 4.73 -13.14
N GLY A 72 -4.86 4.90 -14.10
CA GLY A 72 -4.90 5.97 -15.11
C GLY A 72 -3.57 6.71 -15.30
N GLU A 73 -2.55 6.36 -14.53
CA GLU A 73 -1.19 6.86 -14.68
C GLU A 73 -0.50 6.33 -15.94
N SER A 74 0.59 6.98 -16.34
CA SER A 74 1.43 6.46 -17.41
C SER A 74 2.17 5.19 -16.99
N ARG A 75 2.52 4.34 -17.97
CA ARG A 75 3.34 3.14 -17.72
C ARG A 75 4.67 3.48 -17.04
N GLU A 76 5.25 4.64 -17.36
CA GLU A 76 6.51 5.08 -16.76
C GLU A 76 6.35 5.43 -15.28
N GLU A 77 5.29 6.16 -14.91
CA GLU A 77 4.99 6.46 -13.50
C GLU A 77 4.70 5.19 -12.70
N MET A 78 3.95 4.26 -13.27
CA MET A 78 3.69 2.97 -12.65
C MET A 78 4.99 2.19 -12.39
N LEU A 79 5.87 2.10 -13.39
CA LEU A 79 7.15 1.41 -13.25
C LEU A 79 8.05 2.09 -12.22
N LYS A 80 8.11 3.42 -12.16
CA LYS A 80 8.88 4.14 -11.12
C LYS A 80 8.47 3.72 -9.70
N VAL A 81 7.17 3.59 -9.44
CA VAL A 81 6.68 3.15 -8.13
C VAL A 81 7.00 1.69 -7.86
N VAL A 82 6.87 0.81 -8.85
CA VAL A 82 7.24 -0.60 -8.71
C VAL A 82 8.73 -0.74 -8.45
N ASP A 83 9.56 -0.04 -9.22
CA ASP A 83 11.01 -0.05 -9.11
C ASP A 83 11.46 0.47 -7.74
N PHE A 84 10.78 1.48 -7.19
CA PHE A 84 11.09 2.01 -5.86
C PHE A 84 10.78 1.02 -4.71
N ILE A 85 9.77 0.15 -4.85
CA ILE A 85 9.32 -0.74 -3.77
C ILE A 85 9.85 -2.17 -3.88
N ALA A 86 10.13 -2.63 -5.10
CA ALA A 86 10.45 -4.03 -5.37
C ALA A 86 11.94 -4.30 -5.64
N PHE A 87 12.81 -3.28 -5.53
CA PHE A 87 14.26 -3.40 -5.62
C PHE A 87 14.93 -3.01 -4.31
#